data_AF-A0A1Y2JYJ0-F1
#
_entry.id   AF-A0A1Y2JYJ0-F1
#
_cell.length_a   1.000
_cell.length_b   1.000
_cell.length_c   1.000
_cell.angle_alpha   90.00
_cell.angle_beta   90.00
_cell.angle_gamma   90.00
#
_symmetry.space_group_name_H-M   'P 1'
#
loop_
_entity.id
_entity.type
_entity.pdbx_description
1 polymer ?
#
loop_
_entity_poly.entity_id
_entity_poly.type
_entity_poly.pdbx_seq_one_letter_code
_entity_poly.pdbx_strand_id
1 'polypeptide(L)'
;QRLISETADALGEGLNERAMQIHLQRIVGSYVGSAHGAGQFYTRAVTEARDATAKLANDGRDEDLDGPVGFDSQAQRKREFAADMGVQSHALRMAAEGAVAAYEKVVGESWKPFERPVDHTTDTVGRKAAKAQMSAFD
;
A
#
# COMPACT_ATOMS: atom_id res chain seq x y z
N GLN A 1 9.54 0.15 -15.67
CA GLN A 1 10.29 -1.04 -16.16
C GLN A 1 11.78 -0.77 -16.31
N ARG A 2 12.21 0.27 -17.04
CA ARG A 2 13.64 0.59 -17.26
C ARG A 2 14.49 0.74 -15.98
N LEU A 3 14.01 1.50 -15.00
CA LEU A 3 14.78 1.80 -13.77
C LEU A 3 15.31 0.56 -13.03
N ILE A 4 14.47 -0.46 -12.82
CA ILE A 4 14.87 -1.69 -12.12
C ILE A 4 15.90 -2.48 -12.93
N SER A 5 15.68 -2.64 -14.24
CA SER A 5 16.61 -3.36 -15.12
C SER A 5 17.96 -2.63 -15.23
N GLU A 6 17.95 -1.31 -15.43
CA GLU A 6 19.16 -0.49 -15.46
C GLU A 6 19.92 -0.52 -14.12
N THR A 7 19.19 -0.55 -13.01
CA THR A 7 19.80 -0.71 -11.67
C THR A 7 20.46 -2.08 -11.53
N ALA A 8 19.83 -3.14 -12.03
CA ALA A 8 20.40 -4.47 -12.02
C ALA A 8 21.66 -4.58 -12.90
N ASP A 9 21.63 -4.01 -14.11
CA ASP A 9 22.78 -3.97 -15.01
C ASP A 9 23.96 -3.22 -14.37
N ALA A 10 23.70 -2.06 -13.75
CA ALA A 10 24.73 -1.25 -13.10
C ALA A 10 25.36 -1.91 -11.87
N LEU A 11 24.61 -2.76 -11.15
CA LEU A 11 25.07 -3.43 -9.93
C LEU A 11 25.60 -4.86 -10.19
N GLY A 12 25.42 -5.40 -11.40
CA GLY A 12 25.68 -6.80 -11.73
C GLY A 12 27.13 -7.25 -11.58
N GLU A 13 28.10 -6.35 -11.80
CA GLU A 13 29.53 -6.66 -11.62
C GLU A 13 29.97 -6.59 -10.15
N GLY A 14 29.23 -5.87 -9.31
CA GLY A 14 29.61 -5.58 -7.92
C GLY A 14 28.89 -6.41 -6.86
N LEU A 15 27.77 -7.06 -7.20
CA LEU A 15 26.97 -7.85 -6.28
C LEU A 15 26.88 -9.30 -6.75
N ASN A 16 26.98 -10.24 -5.79
CA ASN A 16 26.56 -11.61 -6.06
C ASN A 16 25.03 -11.68 -6.25
N GLU A 17 24.57 -12.75 -6.89
CA GLU A 17 23.17 -12.95 -7.26
C GLU A 17 22.20 -12.84 -6.06
N ARG A 18 22.57 -13.40 -4.91
CA ARG A 18 21.73 -13.34 -3.71
C ARG A 18 21.63 -11.93 -3.14
N ALA A 19 22.72 -11.16 -3.14
CA ALA A 19 22.72 -9.77 -2.71
C ALA A 19 21.87 -8.91 -3.67
N MET A 20 21.98 -9.14 -4.97
CA MET A 20 21.12 -8.50 -5.98
C MET A 20 19.65 -8.79 -5.73
N GLN A 21 19.29 -10.07 -5.56
CA GLN A 21 17.91 -10.50 -5.29
C GLN A 21 17.34 -9.80 -4.06
N ILE A 22 18.06 -9.80 -2.93
CA ILE A 22 17.63 -9.14 -1.68
C ILE A 22 17.45 -7.63 -1.88
N HIS A 23 18.35 -6.99 -2.63
CA HIS A 23 18.27 -5.55 -2.90
C HIS A 23 17.04 -5.21 -3.74
N LEU A 24 16.85 -5.90 -4.87
CA LEU A 24 15.70 -5.71 -5.76
C LEU A 24 14.38 -6.06 -5.08
N GLN A 25 14.36 -7.09 -4.23
CA GLN A 25 13.21 -7.47 -3.42
C GLN A 25 12.72 -6.31 -2.55
N ARG A 26 13.64 -5.55 -1.94
CA ARG A 26 13.32 -4.37 -1.12
C ARG A 26 12.82 -3.20 -1.96
N ILE A 27 13.44 -2.95 -3.11
CA ILE A 27 13.02 -1.88 -4.02
C ILE A 27 11.60 -2.17 -4.51
N VAL A 28 11.33 -3.37 -5.05
CA VAL A 28 9.98 -3.71 -5.52
C VAL A 28 8.96 -3.64 -4.38
N GLY A 29 9.35 -4.09 -3.18
CA GLY A 29 8.50 -3.97 -1.99
C GLY A 29 8.09 -2.53 -1.66
N SER A 30 8.96 -1.54 -1.88
CA SER A 30 8.60 -0.13 -1.63
C SER A 30 7.59 0.40 -2.66
N TYR A 31 7.72 0.02 -3.94
CA TYR A 31 6.74 0.36 -4.97
C TYR A 31 5.37 -0.27 -4.68
N VAL A 32 5.35 -1.57 -4.36
CA VAL A 32 4.10 -2.29 -4.03
C VAL A 32 3.45 -1.70 -2.78
N GLY A 33 4.24 -1.40 -1.74
CA GLY A 33 3.75 -0.76 -0.51
C GLY A 33 3.16 0.62 -0.76
N SER A 34 3.81 1.44 -1.60
CA SER A 34 3.31 2.76 -1.99
C SER A 34 1.98 2.66 -2.77
N ALA A 35 1.90 1.76 -3.74
CA ALA A 35 0.67 1.51 -4.50
C ALA A 35 -0.48 1.04 -3.61
N HIS A 36 -0.21 0.11 -2.69
CA HIS A 36 -1.21 -0.38 -1.74
C HIS A 36 -1.71 0.75 -0.83
N GLY A 37 -0.81 1.55 -0.27
CA GLY A 37 -1.16 2.70 0.57
C GLY A 37 -2.00 3.74 -0.18
N ALA A 38 -1.62 4.08 -1.42
CA ALA A 38 -2.37 5.00 -2.26
C ALA A 38 -3.77 4.44 -2.61
N GLY A 39 -3.87 3.13 -2.88
CA GLY A 39 -5.15 2.46 -3.11
C GLY A 39 -6.08 2.52 -1.90
N GLN A 40 -5.55 2.31 -0.68
CA GLN A 40 -6.33 2.45 0.55
C GLN A 40 -6.78 3.89 0.80
N PHE A 41 -5.94 4.87 0.44
CA PHE A 41 -6.29 6.28 0.60
C PHE A 41 -7.37 6.71 -0.41
N TYR A 42 -7.20 6.34 -1.69
CA TYR A 42 -8.21 6.54 -2.73
C TYR A 42 -9.55 5.92 -2.33
N THR A 43 -9.56 4.68 -1.83
CA THR A 43 -10.78 3.99 -1.40
C THR A 43 -11.51 4.78 -0.31
N ARG A 44 -10.77 5.32 0.67
CA ARG A 44 -11.35 6.17 1.72
C ARG A 44 -11.91 7.48 1.15
N ALA A 45 -11.16 8.16 0.29
CA ALA A 45 -11.60 9.39 -0.36
C ALA A 45 -12.88 9.19 -1.18
N VAL A 46 -13.01 8.06 -1.89
CA VAL A 46 -14.24 7.70 -2.62
C VAL A 46 -15.42 7.51 -1.68
N THR A 47 -15.23 6.82 -0.55
CA THR A 47 -16.30 6.65 0.44
C THR A 47 -16.75 8.01 0.99
N GLU A 48 -15.82 8.86 1.41
CA GLU A 48 -16.13 10.20 1.93
C GLU A 48 -16.86 11.07 0.90
N ALA A 49 -16.47 10.99 -0.37
CA ALA A 49 -17.13 11.70 -1.46
C ALA A 49 -18.55 11.16 -1.72
N ARG A 50 -18.77 9.84 -1.59
CA ARG A 50 -20.11 9.24 -1.72
C ARG A 50 -21.01 9.68 -0.58
N ASP A 51 -20.52 9.63 0.65
CA ASP A 51 -21.27 10.02 1.84
C ASP A 51 -21.68 11.50 1.76
N ALA A 52 -20.79 12.37 1.29
CA ALA A 52 -21.07 13.80 1.07
C ALA A 52 -22.14 14.07 -0.02
N THR A 53 -22.50 13.08 -0.84
CA THR A 53 -23.59 13.19 -1.83
C THR A 53 -24.84 12.40 -1.45
N ALA A 54 -24.77 11.61 -0.36
CA ALA A 54 -25.85 10.75 0.05
C ALA A 54 -26.94 11.53 0.79
N LYS A 55 -28.19 11.38 0.35
CA LYS A 55 -29.35 12.13 0.89
C LYS A 55 -29.54 11.97 2.40
N LEU A 56 -29.13 10.84 2.97
CA LEU A 56 -29.30 10.49 4.39
C LEU A 56 -28.01 10.60 5.21
N ALA A 57 -26.86 10.84 4.59
CA ALA A 57 -25.55 10.89 5.26
C ALA A 57 -24.76 12.19 5.01
N ASN A 58 -25.29 13.10 4.19
CA ASN A 58 -24.72 14.43 4.00
C ASN A 58 -25.27 15.40 5.06
N ASP A 59 -24.53 15.53 6.17
CA ASP A 59 -24.83 16.47 7.25
C ASP A 59 -24.65 17.94 6.83
N GLY A 60 -23.92 18.22 5.74
CA GLY A 60 -23.63 19.57 5.23
C GLY A 60 -24.53 19.99 4.05
N ARG A 61 -25.69 19.34 3.89
CA ARG A 61 -26.54 19.50 2.70
C ARG A 61 -27.10 20.91 2.58
N ASP A 62 -27.47 21.52 3.70
CA ASP A 62 -28.11 22.83 3.70
C ASP A 62 -27.07 23.94 3.43
N GLU A 63 -25.82 23.76 3.85
CA GLU A 63 -24.68 24.62 3.50
C GLU A 63 -24.24 24.47 2.03
N ASP A 64 -24.38 23.28 1.45
CA ASP A 64 -24.14 23.02 0.03
C ASP A 64 -25.26 23.58 -0.88
N LEU A 65 -26.43 23.93 -0.32
CA LEU A 65 -27.60 24.48 -1.02
C LEU A 65 -27.49 25.99 -1.28
N ASP A 66 -26.96 26.75 -0.32
CA ASP A 66 -26.90 28.23 -0.33
C ASP A 66 -25.51 28.82 -0.65
N GLY A 67 -24.59 27.99 -1.17
CA GLY A 67 -23.24 28.43 -1.55
C GLY A 67 -23.26 29.53 -2.63
N PRO A 68 -22.34 30.52 -2.59
CA PRO A 68 -22.28 31.56 -3.60
C PRO A 68 -22.08 30.97 -4.99
N VAL A 69 -22.96 31.34 -5.92
CA VAL A 69 -22.98 30.85 -7.30
C VAL A 69 -21.59 31.00 -7.93
N GLY A 70 -20.95 29.87 -8.25
CA GLY A 70 -19.62 29.84 -8.88
C GLY A 70 -18.46 29.33 -8.01
N PHE A 71 -18.69 28.94 -6.75
CA PHE A 71 -17.69 28.23 -5.93
C PHE A 71 -18.08 26.76 -5.71
N ASP A 72 -17.08 25.88 -5.63
CA ASP A 72 -17.30 24.44 -5.45
C ASP A 72 -17.88 24.11 -4.07
N SER A 73 -18.99 23.36 -4.07
CA SER A 73 -19.60 22.82 -2.84
C SER A 73 -18.62 21.90 -2.11
N GLN A 74 -18.87 21.62 -0.83
CA GLN A 74 -18.05 20.67 -0.07
C GLN A 74 -18.11 19.28 -0.71
N ALA A 75 -19.29 18.85 -1.15
CA ALA A 75 -19.45 17.60 -1.89
C ALA A 75 -18.66 17.60 -3.23
N GLN A 76 -18.65 18.71 -3.96
CA GLN A 76 -17.89 18.83 -5.21
C GLN A 76 -16.38 18.68 -4.96
N ARG A 77 -15.83 19.42 -4.00
CA ARG A 77 -14.40 19.36 -3.67
C ARG A 77 -13.96 17.96 -3.22
N LYS A 78 -14.80 17.25 -2.46
CA LYS A 78 -14.51 15.86 -2.07
C LYS A 78 -14.48 14.91 -3.27
N ARG A 79 -15.35 15.11 -4.26
CA ARG A 79 -15.33 14.32 -5.51
C ARG A 79 -14.08 14.59 -6.33
N GLU A 80 -13.70 15.85 -6.50
CA GLU A 80 -12.48 16.23 -7.22
C GLU A 80 -11.24 15.68 -6.53
N PHE A 81 -11.17 15.81 -5.20
CA PHE A 81 -10.10 15.22 -4.42
C PHE A 81 -10.01 13.69 -4.60
N ALA A 82 -11.14 12.99 -4.56
CA ALA A 82 -11.17 11.55 -4.82
C ALA A 82 -10.72 11.20 -6.25
N ALA A 83 -11.07 12.02 -7.24
CA ALA A 83 -10.63 11.82 -8.62
C ALA A 83 -9.11 11.98 -8.76
N ASP A 84 -8.53 13.03 -8.16
CA ASP A 84 -7.08 13.24 -8.13
C ASP A 84 -6.36 12.07 -7.46
N MET A 85 -6.89 11.59 -6.33
CA MET A 85 -6.35 10.42 -5.64
C MET A 85 -6.46 9.15 -6.48
N GLY A 86 -7.51 9.02 -7.30
CA GLY A 86 -7.69 7.92 -8.24
C GLY A 86 -6.57 7.90 -9.30
N VAL A 87 -6.25 9.06 -9.87
CA VAL A 87 -5.16 9.19 -10.85
C VAL A 87 -3.81 8.82 -10.22
N GLN A 88 -3.52 9.35 -9.02
CA GLN A 88 -2.27 9.06 -8.31
C GLN A 88 -2.14 7.58 -7.93
N SER A 89 -3.21 6.99 -7.37
CA SER A 89 -3.27 5.57 -7.02
C SER A 89 -3.05 4.67 -8.24
N HIS A 90 -3.69 5.00 -9.36
CA HIS A 90 -3.51 4.26 -10.61
C HIS A 90 -2.06 4.35 -11.12
N ALA A 91 -1.46 5.53 -11.12
CA ALA A 91 -0.08 5.72 -11.56
C ALA A 91 0.90 4.89 -10.70
N LEU A 92 0.72 4.89 -9.37
CA LEU A 92 1.55 4.10 -8.46
C LEU A 92 1.34 2.59 -8.64
N ARG A 93 0.10 2.15 -8.90
CA ARG A 93 -0.18 0.75 -9.25
C ARG A 93 0.58 0.33 -10.52
N MET A 94 0.54 1.15 -11.58
CA MET A 94 1.28 0.85 -12.81
C MET A 94 2.80 0.82 -12.59
N ALA A 95 3.32 1.70 -11.74
CA ALA A 95 4.73 1.70 -11.36
C ALA A 95 5.11 0.40 -10.61
N ALA A 96 4.27 -0.05 -9.67
CA ALA A 96 4.46 -1.30 -8.95
C ALA A 96 4.40 -2.53 -9.85
N GLU A 97 3.43 -2.61 -10.75
CA GLU A 97 3.34 -3.70 -11.74
C GLU A 97 4.58 -3.76 -12.63
N GLY A 98 5.04 -2.60 -13.12
CA GLY A 98 6.25 -2.51 -13.91
C GLY A 98 7.52 -2.86 -13.12
N ALA A 99 7.54 -2.65 -11.81
CA ALA A 99 8.65 -3.03 -10.94
C ALA A 99 8.67 -4.54 -10.67
N VAL A 100 7.50 -5.14 -10.39
CA VAL A 100 7.32 -6.60 -10.22
C VAL A 100 7.73 -7.35 -11.49
N ALA A 101 7.25 -6.89 -12.66
CA ALA A 101 7.60 -7.50 -13.94
C ALA A 101 9.10 -7.40 -14.25
N ALA A 102 9.76 -6.29 -13.88
CA ALA A 102 11.20 -6.15 -14.06
C ALA A 102 12.01 -7.03 -13.11
N TYR A 103 11.56 -7.20 -11.86
CA TYR A 103 12.17 -8.14 -10.92
C TYR A 103 12.11 -9.56 -11.44
N GLU A 104 10.95 -10.01 -11.93
CA GLU A 104 10.80 -11.36 -12.49
C GLU A 104 11.72 -11.57 -13.70
N LYS A 105 11.89 -10.56 -14.55
CA LYS A 105 12.83 -10.64 -15.68
C LYS A 105 14.29 -10.77 -15.24
N VAL A 106 14.70 -10.07 -14.18
CA VAL A 106 16.09 -10.04 -13.71
C VAL A 106 16.43 -11.25 -12.84
N VAL A 107 15.52 -11.62 -11.93
CA VAL A 107 15.74 -12.68 -10.92
C VAL A 107 15.28 -14.05 -11.44
N GLY A 108 14.36 -14.10 -12.41
CA GLY A 108 13.77 -15.35 -12.93
C GLY A 108 12.68 -15.94 -12.04
N GLU A 109 12.32 -15.27 -10.94
CA GLU A 109 11.28 -15.69 -10.00
C GLU A 109 10.22 -14.59 -9.83
N SER A 110 8.95 -14.99 -9.70
CA SER A 110 7.88 -14.03 -9.41
C SER A 110 8.09 -13.41 -8.02
N TRP A 111 7.94 -12.08 -7.94
CA TRP A 111 8.09 -11.35 -6.68
C TRP A 111 7.02 -11.76 -5.67
N LYS A 112 7.41 -11.94 -4.41
CA LYS A 112 6.51 -12.22 -3.28
C LYS A 112 6.79 -11.28 -2.13
N PRO A 113 5.80 -10.83 -1.35
CA PRO A 113 6.05 -10.06 -0.14
C PRO A 113 7.02 -10.79 0.80
N PHE A 114 7.94 -10.05 1.41
CA PHE A 114 8.83 -10.64 2.41
C PHE A 114 8.02 -10.97 3.67
N GLU A 115 7.95 -12.25 4.01
CA GLU A 115 7.41 -12.72 5.28
C GLU A 115 8.57 -13.03 6.21
N ARG A 116 8.59 -12.39 7.39
CA ARG A 116 9.57 -12.74 8.42
C ARG A 116 9.25 -14.17 8.89
N PRO A 117 10.20 -15.11 8.82
CA PRO A 117 10.00 -16.44 9.39
C PRO A 117 9.57 -16.30 10.85
N VAL A 118 8.45 -16.94 11.20
CA VAL A 118 7.94 -16.92 12.56
C VAL A 118 8.91 -17.74 13.41
N ASP A 119 9.60 -17.08 14.34
CA ASP A 119 10.58 -17.76 15.18
C ASP A 119 9.86 -18.57 16.27
N HIS A 120 9.59 -19.84 15.97
CA HIS A 120 8.94 -20.77 16.91
C HIS A 120 9.82 -21.12 18.12
N THR A 121 11.09 -20.69 18.17
CA THR A 121 12.00 -20.98 19.29
C THR A 121 11.75 -20.12 20.52
N THR A 122 11.01 -19.02 20.37
CA THR A 122 10.57 -18.20 21.51
C THR A 122 9.16 -18.62 21.92
N ASP A 123 9.03 -19.12 23.15
CA ASP A 123 7.71 -19.26 23.75
C ASP A 123 7.04 -17.89 23.76
N THR A 124 5.95 -17.77 23.01
CA THR A 124 5.12 -16.57 23.01
C THR A 124 4.73 -16.26 24.46
N VAL A 125 4.56 -14.97 24.78
CA VAL A 125 4.16 -14.54 26.12
C VAL A 125 2.91 -15.28 26.60
N GLY A 126 1.96 -15.56 25.69
CA GLY A 126 0.79 -16.39 25.96
C GLY A 126 1.13 -17.82 26.37
N ARG A 127 2.10 -18.48 25.72
CA ARG A 127 2.52 -19.85 26.09
C ARG A 127 3.25 -19.88 27.44
N LYS A 128 4.07 -18.86 27.73
CA LYS A 128 4.71 -18.71 29.06
C LYS A 128 3.68 -18.48 30.16
N ALA A 129 2.69 -17.62 29.90
CA ALA A 129 1.60 -17.35 30.85
C ALA A 129 0.75 -18.60 31.10
N ALA A 130 0.40 -19.35 30.05
CA ALA A 130 -0.34 -20.61 30.17
C ALA A 130 0.44 -21.64 30.99
N LYS A 131 1.75 -21.77 30.76
CA LYS A 131 2.62 -22.67 31.54
C LYS A 131 2.69 -22.25 33.02
N ALA A 132 2.83 -20.95 33.29
CA ALA A 132 2.84 -20.42 34.66
C ALA A 132 1.50 -20.62 35.39
N GLN A 133 0.38 -20.45 34.67
CA GLN A 133 -0.96 -20.74 35.20
C GLN A 133 -1.12 -22.22 35.51
N MET A 134 -0.73 -23.11 34.59
CA MET A 134 -0.82 -24.56 34.81
C MET A 134 0.07 -25.02 35.98
N SER A 135 1.29 -24.49 36.10
CA SER A 135 2.18 -24.81 37.24
C SER A 135 1.72 -24.24 38.59
N ALA A 136 0.74 -23.35 38.60
CA ALA A 136 0.16 -22.82 39.85
C ALA A 136 -0.93 -23.75 40.43
N PHE A 137 -1.34 -24.78 39.68
CA PHE A 137 -2.32 -25.79 40.10
C PHE A 137 -1.69 -27.13 40.52
N ASP A 138 -0.36 -27.26 40.42
CA ASP A 138 0.44 -28.37 40.95
C ASP A 138 0.99 -28.02 42.34
#